data_AF-A0A3P6DH38-F1
#
_entry.id   AF-A0A3P6DH38-F1
#
_cell.length_a   1.000
_cell.length_b   1.000
_cell.length_c   1.000
_cell.angle_alpha   90.00
_cell.angle_beta   90.00
_cell.angle_gamma   90.00
#
_symmetry.space_group_name_H-M   'P 1'
#
loop_
_entity.id
_entity.type
_entity.pdbx_description
1 polymer ?
#
loop_
_entity_poly.entity_id
_entity_poly.type
_entity_poly.pdbx_seq_one_letter_code
_entity_poly.pdbx_strand_id
1 'polypeptide(L)' 'MSRKAVEDGAETTGEGLEWGVLFGFGPGLTVETVVLHSVPL' A
#
# COMPACT_ATOMS: atom_id res chain seq x y z
N MET A 1 -5.12 -2.87 4.31
CA MET A 1 -4.26 -3.55 3.33
C MET A 1 -3.80 -4.88 3.91
N SER A 2 -2.93 -4.91 4.94
CA SER A 2 -2.34 -6.16 5.43
C SER A 2 -3.33 -7.24 5.92
N ARG A 3 -4.35 -6.89 6.71
CA ARG A 3 -5.34 -7.89 7.19
C ARG A 3 -6.16 -8.50 6.05
N LYS A 4 -6.57 -7.65 5.09
CA LYS A 4 -7.35 -8.07 3.92
C LYS A 4 -6.52 -8.95 2.99
N ALA A 5 -5.24 -8.64 2.82
CA ALA A 5 -4.32 -9.45 2.03
C ALA A 5 -4.17 -10.88 2.60
N VAL A 6 -4.18 -11.05 3.93
CA VAL A 6 -4.21 -12.37 4.59
C VAL A 6 -5.55 -13.09 4.37
N GLU A 7 -6.67 -12.38 4.54
CA GLU A 7 -8.02 -12.93 4.31
C GLU A 7 -8.21 -13.40 2.85
N ASP A 8 -7.61 -12.69 1.90
CA ASP A 8 -7.67 -12.98 0.46
C ASP A 8 -6.58 -13.97 -0.01
N GLY A 9 -5.71 -14.45 0.89
CA GLY A 9 -4.65 -15.41 0.56
C GLY A 9 -3.55 -14.87 -0.36
N ALA A 10 -3.30 -13.56 -0.32
CA ALA A 10 -2.28 -12.92 -1.14
C ALA A 10 -0.86 -13.30 -0.70
N GLU A 11 0.10 -13.17 -1.61
CA GLU A 11 1.51 -13.52 -1.36
C GLU A 11 2.31 -12.41 -0.66
N THR A 12 1.86 -11.15 -0.80
CA THR A 12 2.53 -9.98 -0.22
C THR A 12 1.53 -9.07 0.48
N THR A 13 2.03 -8.26 1.41
CA THR A 13 1.26 -7.20 2.09
C THR A 13 0.71 -6.14 1.14
N GLY A 14 1.23 -6.09 -0.09
CA GLY A 14 0.74 -5.28 -1.21
C GLY A 14 -0.25 -6.02 -2.11
N GLU A 15 -0.98 -7.01 -1.59
CA GLU A 15 -2.02 -7.75 -2.32
C GLU A 15 -1.45 -8.51 -3.53
N GLY A 16 -0.23 -9.05 -3.39
CA GLY A 16 0.49 -9.77 -4.44
C GLY A 16 1.34 -8.89 -5.35
N LEU A 17 1.31 -7.57 -5.17
CA LEU A 17 2.16 -6.62 -5.89
C LEU A 17 3.42 -6.31 -5.09
N GLU A 18 4.53 -6.00 -5.78
CA GLU A 18 5.81 -5.63 -5.16
C GLU A 18 5.83 -4.14 -4.75
N TRP A 19 5.23 -3.27 -5.55
CA TRP A 19 5.28 -1.82 -5.36
C TRP A 19 3.88 -1.22 -5.25
N GLY A 20 3.75 -0.20 -4.41
CA GLY A 20 2.53 0.58 -4.24
C GLY A 20 2.82 2.07 -4.05
N VAL A 21 1.77 2.88 -4.10
CA VAL A 21 1.83 4.31 -3.82
C VAL A 21 0.81 4.67 -2.75
N LEU A 22 1.22 5.50 -1.79
CA LEU A 22 0.32 6.12 -0.83
C LEU A 22 0.24 7.62 -1.11
N PHE A 23 -0.99 8.12 -1.17
CA PHE A 23 -1.28 9.55 -1.31
C PHE A 23 -1.85 10.11 0.00
N GLY A 24 -1.21 11.14 0.54
CA GLY A 24 -1.73 11.97 1.62
C GLY A 24 -2.24 13.29 1.06
N PHE A 25 -3.46 13.70 1.44
CA PHE A 25 -4.07 14.96 1.01
C PHE A 25 -4.21 15.90 2.21
N GLY A 26 -3.66 17.11 2.10
CA GLY A 26 -3.66 18.12 3.17
C GLY A 26 -4.38 19.42 2.79
N PRO A 27 -4.69 20.29 3.76
CA PRO A 27 -5.30 21.58 3.50
C PRO A 27 -4.43 22.45 2.57
N GLY A 28 -5.07 23.05 1.56
CA GLY A 28 -4.41 23.71 0.42
C GLY A 28 -4.49 22.86 -0.84
N LEU A 29 -3.41 22.81 -1.63
CA LEU A 29 -3.24 21.95 -2.80
C LEU A 29 -1.99 21.07 -2.62
N THR A 30 -1.87 20.42 -1.46
CA THR A 30 -0.70 19.58 -1.13
C THR A 30 -1.04 18.11 -1.28
N VAL A 31 -0.19 17.38 -2.00
CA VAL A 31 -0.22 15.93 -2.12
C VAL A 31 1.12 15.38 -1.67
N GLU A 32 1.10 14.58 -0.61
CA GLU A 32 2.26 13.80 -0.19
C GLU A 32 2.20 12.45 -0.90
N THR A 33 3.29 12.06 -1.57
CA THR A 33 3.37 10.80 -2.31
C THR A 33 4.50 9.96 -1.76
N VAL A 34 4.19 8.76 -1.29
CA VAL A 34 5.19 7.81 -0.77
C VAL A 34 5.16 6.55 -1.63
N VAL A 35 6.34 6.14 -2.12
CA VAL A 35 6.52 4.84 -2.78
C VAL A 35 6.71 3.78 -1.72
N LEU A 36 5.95 2.69 -1.81
CA LEU A 36 5.97 1.58 -0.88
C LEU A 36 6.53 0.34 -1.56
N HIS A 37 7.39 -0.38 -0.86
CA HIS A 37 7.82 -1.73 -1.20
C HIS A 37 7.05 -2.72 -0.32
N SER A 38 6.49 -3.77 -0.90
CA SER A 38 5.75 -4.77 -0.17
C SER A 38 6.68 -5.81 0.45
N VAL A 39 6.18 -6.46 1.49
CA VAL A 39 6.84 -7.60 2.13
C VAL A 39 6.01 -8.87 1.95
N PRO A 40 6.64 -10.05 1.83
CA PRO A 40 5.94 -11.34 1.86
C PRO A 40 5.05 -11.47 3.10
N LEU A 41 3.90 -12.12 2.93
CA LEU A 41 2.94 -12.42 4.01
C LEU A 41 3.29 -13.69 4.79
#